data_AF-A0A2V6RC31-F1
#
_entry.id   AF-A0A2V6RC31-F1
#
_cell.length_a   1.000
_cell.length_b   1.000
_cell.length_c   1.000
_cell.angle_alpha   90.00
_cell.angle_beta   90.00
_cell.angle_gamma   90.00
#
_symmetry.space_group_name_H-M   'P 1'
#
loop_
_entity.id
_entity.type
_entity.pdbx_description
1 polymer ?
#
loop_
_entity_poly.entity_id
_entity_poly.type
_entity_poly.pdbx_seq_one_letter_code
_entity_poly.pdbx_strand_id
1 'polypeptide(L)'
;MVALVLCSGEGGSPMPDFTPPAQARIEGYFKELNNWGRWGDGDQTGTVNLVTAAKRARAQALVKTGRTVSLARDIGPQPALMYHATFPSNRERADVVLDRFDLVYHGFSITHIDALCHVAWDGELYNGRPFKDSLTAAGATWCAIDAYFDGLTTRGVLLDVAAGRTEGYVTVGQPVTPKELDAVAARAGVKIEPGDVVVVRNGDEAFRKANPDWVPRVAPHPGMHLSCLEWFREKDIAAIAWDMMDERPTSYPGFAMSTHLAIPFLGLVLVDNTNPERLARACAEEGRYEFLFTATPIRLVGSTGAPAHPLAVF
;
A
#
# COMPACT_ATOMS: atom_id res chain seq x y z
N MET A 1 16.13 4.58 -43.88
CA MET A 1 14.90 3.84 -44.22
C MET A 1 15.14 2.40 -43.78
N VAL A 2 14.78 2.08 -42.53
CA VAL A 2 14.87 0.72 -41.99
C VAL A 2 13.52 0.46 -41.34
N ALA A 3 12.80 -0.52 -41.87
CA ALA A 3 11.44 -0.85 -41.50
C ALA A 3 11.41 -1.51 -40.12
N LEU A 4 10.55 -0.98 -39.23
CA LEU A 4 10.17 -1.65 -37.99
C LEU A 4 9.33 -2.88 -38.35
N VAL A 5 9.81 -4.06 -38.00
CA VAL A 5 9.02 -5.29 -38.00
C VAL A 5 8.17 -5.28 -36.73
N LEU A 6 6.86 -5.09 -36.89
CA LEU A 6 5.87 -5.34 -35.86
C LEU A 6 5.70 -6.85 -35.73
N CYS A 7 6.29 -7.46 -34.70
CA CYS A 7 5.90 -8.80 -34.27
C CYS A 7 4.63 -8.68 -33.43
N SER A 8 3.49 -9.02 -34.04
CA SER A 8 2.24 -9.33 -33.36
C SER A 8 2.39 -10.66 -32.61
N GLY A 9 2.51 -10.61 -31.29
CA GLY A 9 2.37 -11.78 -30.43
C GLY A 9 0.94 -11.90 -29.92
N GLU A 10 0.15 -12.78 -30.54
CA GLU A 10 -1.07 -13.31 -29.94
C GLU A 10 -0.69 -14.38 -28.91
N GLY A 11 -1.25 -14.29 -27.69
CA GLY A 11 -1.06 -15.34 -26.67
C GLY A 11 -1.04 -14.87 -25.21
N GLY A 12 -1.84 -13.87 -24.83
CA GLY A 12 -2.14 -13.58 -23.43
C GLY A 12 -3.50 -14.18 -23.07
N SER A 13 -3.58 -14.94 -21.97
CA SER A 13 -4.88 -15.35 -21.41
C SER A 13 -5.72 -14.07 -21.21
N PRO A 14 -6.95 -14.00 -21.74
CA PRO A 14 -7.73 -12.78 -21.65
C PRO A 14 -7.96 -12.45 -20.17
N MET A 15 -7.59 -11.24 -19.78
CA MET A 15 -8.06 -10.65 -18.51
C MET A 15 -9.55 -10.93 -18.39
N PRO A 16 -10.05 -11.35 -17.22
CA PRO A 16 -11.46 -11.63 -17.06
C PRO A 16 -12.24 -10.38 -17.45
N ASP A 17 -13.22 -10.52 -18.36
CA ASP A 17 -14.01 -9.43 -18.98
C ASP A 17 -14.26 -8.26 -18.01
N PHE A 18 -13.39 -7.25 -18.06
CA PHE A 18 -13.41 -6.08 -17.21
C PHE A 18 -13.69 -4.90 -18.12
N THR A 19 -14.85 -4.29 -17.92
CA THR A 19 -15.20 -3.02 -18.56
C THR A 19 -14.81 -1.90 -17.60
N PRO A 20 -13.82 -1.05 -17.93
CA PRO A 20 -13.49 0.09 -17.11
C PRO A 20 -14.73 1.00 -16.91
N PRO A 21 -14.96 1.54 -15.70
CA PRO A 21 -16.01 2.53 -15.49
C PRO A 21 -15.90 3.70 -16.47
N ALA A 22 -17.04 4.28 -16.86
CA ALA A 22 -17.04 5.51 -17.65
C ALA A 22 -16.49 6.69 -16.83
N GLN A 23 -15.94 7.71 -17.49
CA GLN A 23 -15.43 8.93 -16.85
C GLN A 23 -16.45 9.55 -15.87
N ALA A 24 -17.72 9.65 -16.26
CA ALA A 24 -18.78 10.20 -15.42
C ALA A 24 -18.98 9.42 -14.10
N ARG A 25 -18.74 8.10 -14.10
CA ARG A 25 -18.79 7.28 -12.90
C ARG A 25 -17.64 7.63 -11.95
N ILE A 26 -16.44 7.80 -12.50
CA ILE A 26 -15.25 8.22 -11.73
C ILE A 26 -15.44 9.61 -11.13
N GLU A 27 -16.01 10.55 -11.88
CA GLU A 27 -16.33 11.90 -11.38
C GLU A 27 -17.32 11.87 -10.20
N GLY A 28 -18.21 10.88 -10.16
CA GLY A 28 -19.14 10.65 -9.04
C GLY A 28 -18.49 10.06 -7.78
N TYR A 29 -17.30 9.44 -7.86
CA TYR A 29 -16.70 8.70 -6.74
C TYR A 29 -16.55 9.54 -5.48
N PHE A 30 -16.08 10.78 -5.62
CA PHE A 30 -15.87 11.64 -4.46
C PHE A 30 -17.18 11.83 -3.66
N LYS A 31 -18.33 11.94 -4.33
CA LYS A 31 -19.64 12.14 -3.67
C LYS A 31 -20.28 10.84 -3.21
N GLU A 32 -20.13 9.78 -4.00
CA GLU A 32 -20.92 8.55 -3.85
C GLU A 32 -20.18 7.43 -3.13
N LEU A 33 -18.84 7.44 -3.15
CA LEU A 33 -18.00 6.35 -2.67
C LEU A 33 -17.26 6.70 -1.37
N ASN A 34 -17.41 7.90 -0.83
CA ASN A 34 -16.65 8.34 0.34
C ASN A 34 -17.16 7.74 1.68
N ASN A 35 -16.35 7.89 2.74
CA ASN A 35 -16.68 7.53 4.12
C ASN A 35 -16.83 8.75 5.05
N TRP A 36 -17.00 9.96 4.51
CA TRP A 36 -17.04 11.17 5.33
C TRP A 36 -18.26 11.15 6.25
N GLY A 37 -18.06 11.54 7.51
CA GLY A 37 -19.07 11.46 8.57
C GLY A 37 -19.41 10.05 9.06
N ARG A 38 -18.90 8.96 8.43
CA ARG A 38 -19.23 7.56 8.82
C ARG A 38 -18.90 7.26 10.28
N TRP A 39 -17.80 7.81 10.78
CA TRP A 39 -17.35 7.68 12.17
C TRP A 39 -17.39 9.02 12.93
N GLY A 40 -18.16 10.00 12.41
CA GLY A 40 -18.31 11.35 12.95
C GLY A 40 -17.33 12.37 12.36
N ASP A 41 -17.71 13.65 12.40
CA ASP A 41 -16.98 14.79 11.79
C ASP A 41 -15.62 15.08 12.47
N GLY A 42 -15.40 14.48 13.64
CA GLY A 42 -14.16 14.53 14.40
C GLY A 42 -13.17 13.41 14.08
N ASP A 43 -13.56 12.43 13.27
CA ASP A 43 -12.73 11.26 12.99
C ASP A 43 -11.50 11.62 12.16
N GLN A 44 -10.37 11.05 12.57
CA GLN A 44 -9.05 11.18 11.93
C GLN A 44 -8.38 9.82 11.69
N THR A 45 -9.10 8.72 11.92
CA THR A 45 -8.56 7.36 11.80
C THR A 45 -9.10 6.62 10.58
N GLY A 46 -10.25 7.04 10.03
CA GLY A 46 -10.83 6.50 8.82
C GLY A 46 -11.19 5.02 8.95
N THR A 47 -10.86 4.23 7.94
CA THR A 47 -11.18 2.79 7.89
C THR A 47 -10.57 1.98 9.03
N VAL A 48 -9.55 2.49 9.73
CA VAL A 48 -8.95 1.81 10.89
C VAL A 48 -9.93 1.71 12.07
N ASN A 49 -11.00 2.51 12.10
CA ASN A 49 -12.13 2.32 13.01
C ASN A 49 -12.78 0.91 12.92
N LEU A 50 -12.62 0.22 11.78
CA LEU A 50 -13.10 -1.15 11.58
C LEU A 50 -12.26 -2.19 12.36
N VAL A 51 -11.05 -1.81 12.82
CA VAL A 51 -10.15 -2.65 13.62
C VAL A 51 -10.52 -2.57 15.10
N THR A 52 -11.67 -3.16 15.43
CA THR A 52 -12.15 -3.27 16.82
C THR A 52 -11.29 -4.20 17.67
N ALA A 53 -11.34 -4.08 18.99
CA ALA A 53 -10.68 -5.01 19.92
C ALA A 53 -11.06 -6.47 19.65
N ALA A 54 -12.33 -6.74 19.30
CA ALA A 54 -12.78 -8.07 18.93
C ALA A 54 -12.14 -8.58 17.63
N LYS A 55 -11.95 -7.71 16.62
CA LYS A 55 -11.22 -8.06 15.38
C LYS A 55 -9.75 -8.38 15.69
N ARG A 56 -9.10 -7.59 16.54
CA ARG A 56 -7.71 -7.84 16.99
C ARG A 56 -7.59 -9.20 17.68
N ALA A 57 -8.49 -9.52 18.60
CA ALA A 57 -8.50 -10.81 19.29
C ALA A 57 -8.69 -12.00 18.33
N ARG A 58 -9.59 -11.88 17.33
CA ARG A 58 -9.75 -12.89 16.28
C ARG A 58 -8.49 -13.07 15.44
N ALA A 59 -7.83 -11.97 15.09
CA ALA A 59 -6.57 -12.01 14.34
C ALA A 59 -5.44 -12.67 15.13
N GLN A 60 -5.32 -12.39 16.43
CA GLN A 60 -4.34 -13.04 17.31
C GLN A 60 -4.52 -14.56 17.34
N ALA A 61 -5.76 -15.05 17.27
CA ALA A 61 -6.05 -16.48 17.25
C ALA A 61 -5.55 -17.18 15.97
N LEU A 62 -5.16 -16.45 14.92
CA LEU A 62 -4.56 -17.02 13.71
C LEU A 62 -3.12 -17.48 13.92
N VAL A 63 -2.43 -16.99 14.96
CA VAL A 63 -1.06 -17.39 15.28
C VAL A 63 -1.05 -18.82 15.84
N LYS A 64 -0.47 -19.75 15.09
CA LYS A 64 -0.37 -21.20 15.36
C LYS A 64 1.07 -21.68 15.35
N THR A 65 1.89 -21.21 14.42
CA THR A 65 3.28 -21.66 14.27
C THR A 65 4.28 -20.70 14.91
N GLY A 66 3.89 -19.45 15.11
CA GLY A 66 4.77 -18.37 15.57
C GLY A 66 5.72 -17.87 14.46
N ARG A 67 5.60 -18.39 13.23
CA ARG A 67 6.44 -17.95 12.12
C ARG A 67 6.14 -16.50 11.82
N THR A 68 7.20 -15.69 11.85
CA THR A 68 7.12 -14.26 11.52
C THR A 68 7.76 -14.01 10.15
N VAL A 69 7.10 -13.21 9.33
CA VAL A 69 7.58 -12.83 8.00
C VAL A 69 7.54 -11.31 7.89
N SER A 70 8.69 -10.71 7.57
CA SER A 70 8.75 -9.27 7.30
C SER A 70 8.33 -8.96 5.88
N LEU A 71 7.48 -7.94 5.75
CA LEU A 71 7.06 -7.34 4.49
C LEU A 71 7.75 -5.99 4.24
N ALA A 72 8.70 -5.57 5.07
CA ALA A 72 9.46 -4.35 4.80
C ALA A 72 10.46 -4.58 3.66
N ARG A 73 10.72 -3.54 2.87
CA ARG A 73 11.89 -3.47 1.98
C ARG A 73 13.12 -3.09 2.77
N ASP A 74 14.27 -3.56 2.30
CA ASP A 74 15.55 -3.17 2.87
C ASP A 74 15.84 -1.71 2.49
N ILE A 75 16.20 -0.89 3.49
CA ILE A 75 16.57 0.51 3.28
C ILE A 75 18.08 0.56 3.05
N GLY A 76 18.48 0.66 1.78
CA GLY A 76 19.89 0.85 1.40
C GLY A 76 20.32 2.33 1.40
N PRO A 77 21.63 2.61 1.24
CA PRO A 77 22.22 3.96 1.23
C PRO A 77 21.82 4.84 0.02
N GLN A 78 20.94 4.34 -0.84
CA GLN A 78 20.21 5.07 -1.88
C GLN A 78 18.84 4.40 -2.02
N PRO A 79 17.70 5.11 -1.96
CA PRO A 79 17.53 6.57 -1.92
C PRO A 79 17.51 7.20 -0.52
N ALA A 80 17.94 6.48 0.53
CA ALA A 80 18.15 7.06 1.85
C ALA A 80 19.58 7.57 1.99
N LEU A 81 19.78 8.82 2.41
CA LEU A 81 21.13 9.31 2.72
C LEU A 81 21.51 8.78 4.10
N MET A 82 22.35 7.75 4.14
CA MET A 82 22.89 7.19 5.39
C MET A 82 24.33 7.68 5.61
N TYR A 83 24.56 8.36 6.73
CA TYR A 83 25.87 8.83 7.18
C TYR A 83 26.32 8.01 8.38
N HIS A 84 27.48 7.39 8.27
CA HIS A 84 28.15 6.73 9.40
C HIS A 84 29.21 7.68 9.95
N ALA A 85 29.14 7.99 11.25
CA ALA A 85 30.13 8.81 11.95
C ALA A 85 30.87 7.94 12.97
N THR A 86 32.19 7.78 12.79
CA THR A 86 33.05 7.04 13.70
C THR A 86 33.69 7.98 14.72
N PHE A 87 33.63 7.62 15.99
CA PHE A 87 34.25 8.39 17.08
C PHE A 87 35.27 7.50 17.80
N PRO A 88 36.53 7.45 17.33
CA PRO A 88 37.58 6.69 18.01
C PRO A 88 37.82 7.31 19.40
N SER A 89 37.75 6.49 20.44
CA SER A 89 37.94 6.97 21.81
C SER A 89 39.44 7.01 22.15
N ASN A 90 39.93 8.17 22.57
CA ASN A 90 41.26 8.30 23.16
C ASN A 90 41.24 8.11 24.70
N ARG A 91 40.08 7.84 25.30
CA ARG A 91 39.89 7.72 26.76
C ARG A 91 39.50 6.33 27.24
N GLU A 92 39.01 5.46 26.36
CA GLU A 92 38.70 4.05 26.65
C GLU A 92 39.26 3.16 25.54
N ARG A 93 39.52 1.88 25.83
CA ARG A 93 39.91 0.88 24.80
C ARG A 93 38.74 0.47 23.89
N ALA A 94 37.74 1.33 23.72
CA ALA A 94 36.50 1.06 23.03
C ALA A 94 36.24 2.09 21.93
N ASP A 95 36.09 1.62 20.71
CA ASP A 95 35.67 2.42 19.56
C ASP A 95 34.14 2.36 19.42
N VAL A 96 33.50 3.51 19.15
CA VAL A 96 32.05 3.61 18.94
C VAL A 96 31.77 4.17 17.55
N VAL A 97 30.78 3.57 16.88
CA VAL A 97 30.22 4.04 15.61
C VAL A 97 28.80 4.53 15.86
N LEU A 98 28.45 5.67 15.27
CA LEU A 98 27.11 6.24 15.30
C LEU A 98 26.58 6.36 13.87
N ASP A 99 25.28 6.18 13.71
CA ASP A 99 24.60 6.31 12.43
C ASP A 99 23.63 7.50 12.47
N ARG A 100 23.63 8.28 11.40
CA ARG A 100 22.62 9.31 11.11
C ARG A 100 22.09 9.06 9.72
N PHE A 101 20.78 9.08 9.53
CA PHE A 101 20.20 8.99 8.20
C PHE A 101 19.17 10.09 7.97
N ASP A 102 19.11 10.58 6.74
CA ASP A 102 18.05 11.42 6.23
C ASP A 102 17.23 10.58 5.24
N LEU A 103 15.91 10.57 5.42
CA LEU A 103 15.01 9.66 4.71
C LEU A 103 13.84 10.41 4.09
N VAL A 104 13.67 10.25 2.77
CA VAL A 104 12.44 10.61 2.07
C VAL A 104 11.66 9.33 1.82
N TYR A 105 10.59 9.11 2.59
CA TYR A 105 9.87 7.84 2.58
C TYR A 105 8.65 7.83 1.63
N HIS A 106 8.00 8.97 1.40
CA HIS A 106 6.94 9.10 0.38
C HIS A 106 7.54 8.97 -1.03
N GLY A 107 7.60 7.74 -1.51
CA GLY A 107 8.26 7.33 -2.73
C GLY A 107 7.98 5.88 -3.07
N PHE A 108 8.91 5.23 -3.77
CA PHE A 108 8.70 3.90 -4.37
C PHE A 108 9.61 2.81 -3.76
N SER A 109 10.36 3.14 -2.72
CA SER A 109 11.46 2.30 -2.22
C SER A 109 11.36 1.96 -0.75
N ILE A 110 10.77 2.85 0.06
CA ILE A 110 10.70 2.71 1.51
C ILE A 110 9.33 2.18 1.87
N THR A 111 9.27 1.11 2.67
CA THR A 111 8.01 0.66 3.24
C THR A 111 7.53 1.67 4.28
N HIS A 112 6.34 2.23 4.08
CA HIS A 112 5.80 3.28 4.94
C HIS A 112 4.29 3.20 5.03
N ILE A 113 3.73 3.88 6.04
CA ILE A 113 2.31 4.13 6.16
C ILE A 113 2.06 5.57 5.72
N ASP A 114 1.13 5.76 4.79
CA ASP A 114 0.56 7.06 4.47
C ASP A 114 -0.55 7.41 5.46
N ALA A 115 -0.41 8.56 6.12
CA ALA A 115 -1.47 9.09 6.95
C ALA A 115 -2.54 9.76 6.10
N LEU A 116 -3.74 10.01 6.65
CA LEU A 116 -4.86 10.52 5.87
C LEU A 116 -4.70 11.97 5.41
N CYS A 117 -3.66 12.67 5.90
CA CYS A 117 -3.25 13.99 5.40
C CYS A 117 -2.24 13.95 4.25
N HIS A 118 -1.78 12.76 3.82
CA HIS A 118 -0.80 12.64 2.74
C HIS A 118 -1.34 13.13 1.37
N VAL A 119 -2.59 12.78 1.06
CA VAL A 119 -3.24 13.11 -0.21
C VAL A 119 -4.55 13.87 0.05
N ALA A 120 -4.71 14.98 -0.64
CA ALA A 120 -5.93 15.79 -0.66
C ALA A 120 -6.67 15.63 -1.98
N TRP A 121 -7.97 15.93 -1.97
CA TRP A 121 -8.79 16.05 -3.16
C TRP A 121 -9.53 17.38 -3.15
N ASP A 122 -9.46 18.13 -4.24
CA ASP A 122 -10.14 19.42 -4.42
C ASP A 122 -9.96 20.42 -3.25
N GLY A 123 -8.75 20.43 -2.69
CA GLY A 123 -8.39 21.32 -1.57
C GLY A 123 -8.83 20.81 -0.20
N GLU A 124 -9.39 19.60 -0.10
CA GLU A 124 -9.87 19.00 1.15
C GLU A 124 -9.13 17.68 1.47
N LEU A 125 -8.89 17.46 2.75
CA LEU A 125 -8.47 16.18 3.31
C LEU A 125 -9.68 15.32 3.63
N TYR A 126 -9.43 14.07 4.05
CA TYR A 126 -10.45 13.20 4.61
C TYR A 126 -11.31 13.94 5.66
N ASN A 127 -12.62 13.73 5.56
CA ASN A 127 -13.65 14.32 6.42
C ASN A 127 -13.81 15.84 6.28
N GLY A 128 -13.51 16.40 5.10
CA GLY A 128 -13.88 17.78 4.73
C GLY A 128 -13.03 18.87 5.38
N ARG A 129 -11.81 18.57 5.80
CA ARG A 129 -10.91 19.59 6.34
C ARG A 129 -10.13 20.29 5.23
N PRO A 130 -10.06 21.63 5.23
CA PRO A 130 -9.24 22.34 4.25
C PRO A 130 -7.77 21.93 4.34
N PHE A 131 -7.20 21.51 3.22
CA PHE A 131 -5.80 21.06 3.13
C PHE A 131 -4.83 22.15 3.60
N LYS A 132 -5.04 23.40 3.16
CA LYS A 132 -4.18 24.54 3.48
C LYS A 132 -4.16 24.88 4.97
N ASP A 133 -5.26 24.63 5.67
CA ASP A 133 -5.39 24.96 7.10
C ASP A 133 -4.96 23.79 8.01
N SER A 134 -4.74 22.61 7.41
CA SER A 134 -4.41 21.37 8.11
C SER A 134 -2.90 21.10 8.19
N LEU A 135 -2.06 21.99 7.67
CA LEU A 135 -0.61 21.83 7.59
C LEU A 135 0.11 23.08 8.11
N THR A 136 1.15 22.88 8.91
CA THR A 136 2.02 23.94 9.42
C THR A 136 3.49 23.56 9.24
N ALA A 137 4.39 24.52 9.48
CA ALA A 137 5.83 24.23 9.51
C ALA A 137 6.23 23.20 10.60
N ALA A 138 5.40 23.04 11.64
CA ALA A 138 5.62 22.06 12.70
C ALA A 138 5.02 20.67 12.39
N GLY A 139 4.26 20.54 11.30
CA GLY A 139 3.56 19.31 10.92
C GLY A 139 2.07 19.52 10.63
N ALA A 140 1.41 18.42 10.29
CA ALA A 140 -0.02 18.32 10.08
C ALA A 140 -0.80 18.42 11.41
N THR A 141 -1.87 19.21 11.41
CA THR A 141 -2.78 19.41 12.54
C THR A 141 -4.04 18.56 12.46
N TRP A 142 -4.25 17.90 11.32
CA TRP A 142 -5.35 16.99 11.06
C TRP A 142 -4.84 15.74 10.34
N CYS A 143 -5.33 14.57 10.73
CA CYS A 143 -5.06 13.29 10.06
C CYS A 143 -3.56 12.91 9.96
N ALA A 144 -2.75 13.40 10.89
CA ALA A 144 -1.34 13.03 11.00
C ALA A 144 -1.16 11.55 11.39
N ILE A 145 0.04 11.01 11.16
CA ILE A 145 0.39 9.63 11.49
C ILE A 145 0.18 9.27 12.97
N ASP A 146 0.09 10.29 13.84
CA ASP A 146 -0.20 10.22 15.27
C ASP A 146 -1.38 9.30 15.61
N ALA A 147 -2.42 9.33 14.77
CA ALA A 147 -3.61 8.50 14.93
C ALA A 147 -3.33 6.98 14.85
N TYR A 148 -2.16 6.60 14.33
CA TYR A 148 -1.76 5.21 14.07
C TYR A 148 -0.55 4.77 14.89
N PHE A 149 -0.15 5.53 15.90
CA PHE A 149 0.99 5.22 16.76
C PHE A 149 0.87 3.92 17.56
N ASP A 150 -0.34 3.41 17.76
CA ASP A 150 -0.59 2.10 18.40
C ASP A 150 -0.61 0.95 17.37
N GLY A 151 -0.31 1.26 16.11
CA GLY A 151 -0.11 0.30 15.03
C GLY A 151 -1.39 -0.29 14.44
N LEU A 152 -1.24 -0.74 13.20
CA LEU A 152 -2.25 -1.49 12.46
C LEU A 152 -2.12 -2.97 12.79
N THR A 153 -2.65 -3.40 13.94
CA THR A 153 -2.66 -4.82 14.31
C THR A 153 -4.05 -5.40 14.08
N THR A 154 -4.21 -6.25 13.07
CA THR A 154 -5.50 -6.89 12.70
C THR A 154 -5.24 -8.15 11.88
N ARG A 155 -6.29 -8.75 11.33
CA ARG A 155 -6.16 -9.87 10.40
C ARG A 155 -5.63 -9.35 9.06
N GLY A 156 -4.54 -9.93 8.59
CA GLY A 156 -4.04 -9.76 7.24
C GLY A 156 -4.51 -10.87 6.32
N VAL A 157 -4.76 -10.54 5.06
CA VAL A 157 -5.06 -11.53 4.00
C VAL A 157 -4.16 -11.25 2.80
N LEU A 158 -3.42 -12.27 2.34
CA LEU A 158 -2.64 -12.17 1.10
C LEU A 158 -3.53 -12.44 -0.11
N LEU A 159 -3.56 -11.49 -1.06
CA LEU A 159 -4.03 -11.68 -2.42
C LEU A 159 -2.84 -11.67 -3.37
N ASP A 160 -2.39 -12.86 -3.77
CA ASP A 160 -1.28 -13.04 -4.71
C ASP A 160 -1.75 -12.92 -6.16
N VAL A 161 -1.83 -11.69 -6.66
CA VAL A 161 -2.21 -11.36 -8.04
C VAL A 161 -1.17 -11.89 -9.01
N ALA A 162 0.11 -11.68 -8.73
CA ALA A 162 1.23 -12.11 -9.54
C ALA A 162 1.20 -13.62 -9.86
N ALA A 163 0.84 -14.47 -8.91
CA ALA A 163 0.72 -15.92 -9.13
C ALA A 163 -0.37 -16.32 -10.14
N GLY A 164 -1.34 -15.43 -10.42
CA GLY A 164 -2.39 -15.65 -11.43
C GLY A 164 -2.04 -15.13 -12.82
N ARG A 165 -0.91 -14.43 -12.98
CA ARG A 165 -0.50 -13.79 -14.24
C ARG A 165 0.56 -14.60 -14.96
N THR A 166 0.50 -14.63 -16.29
CA THR A 166 1.43 -15.41 -17.12
C THR A 166 2.88 -14.98 -16.93
N GLU A 167 3.12 -13.69 -16.78
CA GLU A 167 4.45 -13.10 -16.57
C GLU A 167 4.94 -13.28 -15.13
N GLY A 168 4.07 -13.66 -14.20
CA GLY A 168 4.36 -13.69 -12.77
C GLY A 168 4.44 -12.29 -12.13
N TYR A 169 3.95 -11.25 -12.81
CA TYR A 169 3.85 -9.88 -12.31
C TYR A 169 2.80 -9.06 -13.08
N VAL A 170 2.37 -7.94 -12.49
CA VAL A 170 1.48 -6.97 -13.14
C VAL A 170 2.27 -6.14 -14.16
N THR A 171 1.73 -6.00 -15.37
CA THR A 171 2.36 -5.30 -16.50
C THR A 171 1.73 -3.93 -16.74
N VAL A 172 2.50 -3.03 -17.37
CA VAL A 172 1.99 -1.72 -17.81
C VAL A 172 0.82 -1.91 -18.78
N GLY A 173 -0.27 -1.17 -18.56
CA GLY A 173 -1.47 -1.22 -19.40
C GLY A 173 -2.40 -2.40 -19.10
N GLN A 174 -2.06 -3.26 -18.15
CA GLN A 174 -2.91 -4.35 -17.65
C GLN A 174 -2.99 -4.25 -16.12
N PRO A 175 -3.65 -3.24 -15.56
CA PRO A 175 -3.67 -3.02 -14.12
C PRO A 175 -4.44 -4.11 -13.36
N VAL A 176 -4.27 -4.13 -12.05
CA VAL A 176 -5.12 -4.94 -11.17
C VAL A 176 -6.52 -4.35 -11.12
N THR A 177 -7.54 -5.21 -11.24
CA THR A 177 -8.95 -4.80 -11.26
C THR A 177 -9.73 -5.39 -10.07
N PRO A 178 -10.89 -4.81 -9.69
CA PRO A 178 -11.78 -5.40 -8.67
C PRO A 178 -12.08 -6.89 -8.90
N LYS A 179 -12.38 -7.25 -10.15
CA LYS A 179 -12.72 -8.62 -10.54
C LYS A 179 -11.54 -9.58 -10.36
N GLU A 180 -10.33 -9.11 -10.62
CA GLU A 180 -9.12 -9.89 -10.38
C GLU A 180 -8.87 -10.11 -8.89
N LEU A 181 -9.12 -9.10 -8.04
CA LEU A 181 -9.02 -9.26 -6.58
C LEU A 181 -9.99 -10.33 -6.05
N ASP A 182 -11.24 -10.34 -6.50
CA ASP A 182 -12.21 -11.38 -6.14
C ASP A 182 -11.80 -12.76 -6.66
N ALA A 183 -11.29 -12.85 -7.90
CA ALA A 183 -10.80 -14.10 -8.46
C ALA A 183 -9.59 -14.66 -7.70
N VAL A 184 -8.69 -13.79 -7.23
CA VAL A 184 -7.53 -14.16 -6.41
C VAL A 184 -7.99 -14.63 -5.03
N ALA A 185 -8.93 -13.93 -4.40
CA ALA A 185 -9.50 -14.34 -3.11
C ALA A 185 -10.16 -15.73 -3.21
N ALA A 186 -10.94 -15.96 -4.27
CA ALA A 186 -11.57 -17.26 -4.54
C ALA A 186 -10.52 -18.37 -4.76
N ARG A 187 -9.46 -18.10 -5.53
CA ARG A 187 -8.36 -19.06 -5.75
C ARG A 187 -7.63 -19.40 -4.46
N ALA A 188 -7.43 -18.42 -3.59
CA ALA A 188 -6.78 -18.61 -2.28
C ALA A 188 -7.72 -19.23 -1.23
N GLY A 189 -9.01 -19.38 -1.54
CA GLY A 189 -10.01 -19.92 -0.60
C GLY A 189 -10.28 -19.00 0.59
N VAL A 190 -10.03 -17.70 0.45
CA VAL A 190 -10.21 -16.70 1.51
C VAL A 190 -11.39 -15.78 1.24
N LYS A 191 -12.04 -15.34 2.30
CA LYS A 191 -13.08 -14.30 2.25
C LYS A 191 -12.57 -13.05 2.95
N ILE A 192 -12.60 -11.93 2.25
CA ILE A 192 -12.26 -10.63 2.84
C ILE A 192 -13.39 -10.20 3.79
N GLU A 193 -13.01 -9.76 4.98
CA GLU A 193 -13.92 -9.29 6.02
C GLU A 193 -13.65 -7.83 6.37
N PRO A 194 -14.67 -7.12 6.88
CA PRO A 194 -14.48 -5.79 7.43
C PRO A 194 -13.35 -5.74 8.46
N GLY A 195 -12.50 -4.74 8.34
CA GLY A 195 -11.35 -4.52 9.23
C GLY A 195 -10.10 -5.35 8.89
N ASP A 196 -10.09 -6.08 7.78
CA ASP A 196 -8.88 -6.75 7.29
C ASP A 196 -7.87 -5.76 6.72
N VAL A 197 -6.58 -6.06 6.86
CA VAL A 197 -5.53 -5.51 6.00
C VAL A 197 -5.39 -6.45 4.81
N VAL A 198 -5.61 -5.94 3.60
CA VAL A 198 -5.39 -6.72 2.39
C VAL A 198 -3.97 -6.48 1.90
N VAL A 199 -3.16 -7.54 1.86
CA VAL A 199 -1.81 -7.51 1.29
C VAL A 199 -1.89 -7.98 -0.15
N VAL A 200 -1.60 -7.11 -1.11
CA VAL A 200 -1.62 -7.44 -2.55
C VAL A 200 -0.20 -7.63 -3.04
N ARG A 201 0.10 -8.82 -3.60
CA ARG A 201 1.35 -9.08 -4.31
C ARG A 201 1.15 -8.94 -5.81
N ASN A 202 1.74 -7.90 -6.38
CA ASN A 202 1.73 -7.58 -7.80
C ASN A 202 3.02 -8.01 -8.52
N GLY A 203 4.05 -8.46 -7.80
CA GLY A 203 5.25 -9.07 -8.38
C GLY A 203 6.33 -8.05 -8.75
N ASP A 204 6.50 -7.03 -7.91
CA ASP A 204 7.36 -5.87 -8.18
C ASP A 204 8.84 -6.24 -8.44
N GLU A 205 9.37 -7.20 -7.68
CA GLU A 205 10.74 -7.68 -7.86
C GLU A 205 10.94 -8.33 -9.24
N ALA A 206 10.00 -9.20 -9.65
CA ALA A 206 10.04 -9.87 -10.95
C ALA A 206 9.90 -8.87 -12.10
N PHE A 207 8.99 -7.89 -11.98
CA PHE A 207 8.82 -6.83 -12.96
C PHE A 207 10.10 -6.02 -13.16
N ARG A 208 10.74 -5.54 -12.08
CA ARG A 208 11.98 -4.74 -12.19
C ARG A 208 13.13 -5.55 -12.76
N LYS A 209 13.24 -6.83 -12.42
CA LYS A 209 14.25 -7.72 -12.99
C LYS A 209 14.07 -7.90 -14.50
N ALA A 210 12.83 -7.99 -14.96
CA ALA A 210 12.51 -8.10 -16.38
C ALA A 210 12.65 -6.76 -17.13
N ASN A 211 12.60 -5.62 -16.42
CA ASN A 211 12.62 -4.27 -16.98
C ASN A 211 13.70 -3.41 -16.29
N PRO A 212 15.00 -3.69 -16.52
CA PRO A 212 16.10 -3.04 -15.80
C PRO A 212 16.21 -1.52 -16.06
N ASP A 213 15.70 -1.05 -17.20
CA ASP A 213 15.69 0.37 -17.58
C ASP A 213 14.45 1.11 -17.05
N TRP A 214 13.52 0.42 -16.40
CA TRP A 214 12.35 1.05 -15.81
C TRP A 214 12.74 1.90 -14.59
N VAL A 215 12.22 3.13 -14.54
CA VAL A 215 12.54 4.08 -13.48
C VAL A 215 11.31 4.33 -12.60
N PRO A 216 11.37 4.02 -11.29
CA PRO A 216 10.29 4.37 -10.37
C PRO A 216 9.94 5.86 -10.43
N ARG A 217 8.65 6.20 -10.21
CA ARG A 217 8.09 7.57 -10.32
C ARG A 217 7.95 8.12 -11.75
N VAL A 218 8.61 7.52 -12.75
CA VAL A 218 8.46 7.94 -14.15
C VAL A 218 7.39 7.07 -14.80
N ALA A 219 6.41 7.70 -15.46
CA ALA A 219 5.40 6.98 -16.21
C ALA A 219 6.02 6.35 -17.48
N PRO A 220 5.56 5.17 -17.91
CA PRO A 220 4.48 4.39 -17.32
C PRO A 220 4.93 3.45 -16.19
N HIS A 221 3.99 3.04 -15.33
CA HIS A 221 4.25 2.02 -14.32
C HIS A 221 3.03 1.11 -14.07
N PRO A 222 3.26 -0.19 -13.80
CA PRO A 222 2.20 -1.13 -13.43
C PRO A 222 1.63 -0.79 -12.06
N GLY A 223 0.42 -1.27 -11.78
CA GLY A 223 -0.23 -1.07 -10.49
C GLY A 223 -1.71 -1.40 -10.53
N MET A 224 -2.44 -0.84 -9.58
CA MET A 224 -3.88 -1.04 -9.43
C MET A 224 -4.66 0.02 -10.21
N HIS A 225 -5.81 -0.40 -10.72
CA HIS A 225 -6.75 0.47 -11.41
C HIS A 225 -7.54 1.32 -10.40
N LEU A 226 -7.92 2.55 -10.78
CA LEU A 226 -8.69 3.45 -9.93
C LEU A 226 -10.01 2.84 -9.43
N SER A 227 -10.62 1.95 -10.23
CA SER A 227 -11.86 1.27 -9.84
C SER A 227 -11.71 0.33 -8.63
N CYS A 228 -10.49 -0.02 -8.22
CA CYS A 228 -10.26 -0.77 -6.98
C CYS A 228 -10.79 -0.06 -5.73
N LEU A 229 -10.98 1.27 -5.76
CA LEU A 229 -11.66 2.01 -4.69
C LEU A 229 -13.07 1.45 -4.40
N GLU A 230 -13.81 1.04 -5.43
CA GLU A 230 -15.16 0.47 -5.24
C GLU A 230 -15.08 -0.82 -4.42
N TRP A 231 -14.10 -1.66 -4.74
CA TRP A 231 -13.87 -2.91 -4.03
C TRP A 231 -13.39 -2.66 -2.59
N PHE A 232 -12.47 -1.72 -2.36
CA PHE A 232 -12.02 -1.37 -1.00
C PHE A 232 -13.19 -0.92 -0.12
N ARG A 233 -14.07 -0.09 -0.69
CA ARG A 233 -15.26 0.44 -0.02
C ARG A 233 -16.34 -0.62 0.22
N GLU A 234 -16.51 -1.56 -0.72
CA GLU A 234 -17.44 -2.69 -0.60
C GLU A 234 -16.99 -3.69 0.47
N LYS A 235 -15.70 -4.05 0.48
CA LYS A 235 -15.17 -5.04 1.43
C LYS A 235 -14.89 -4.48 2.82
N ASP A 236 -14.95 -3.16 3.00
CA ASP A 236 -14.66 -2.48 4.26
C ASP A 236 -13.27 -2.86 4.81
N ILE A 237 -12.26 -2.81 3.95
CA ILE A 237 -10.88 -3.09 4.40
C ILE A 237 -10.37 -1.96 5.30
N ALA A 238 -9.59 -2.31 6.33
CA ALA A 238 -8.99 -1.33 7.23
C ALA A 238 -7.81 -0.60 6.58
N ALA A 239 -7.03 -1.32 5.79
CA ALA A 239 -5.87 -0.79 5.08
C ALA A 239 -5.54 -1.72 3.91
N ILE A 240 -4.75 -1.20 2.98
CA ILE A 240 -4.12 -1.99 1.92
C ILE A 240 -2.61 -1.93 2.06
N ALA A 241 -1.95 -3.05 1.84
CA ALA A 241 -0.50 -3.16 1.78
C ALA A 241 -0.11 -3.75 0.43
N TRP A 242 0.80 -3.14 -0.32
CA TRP A 242 1.11 -3.58 -1.69
C TRP A 242 2.57 -3.34 -2.07
N ASP A 243 3.01 -3.95 -3.15
CA ASP A 243 4.35 -3.78 -3.74
C ASP A 243 4.36 -2.97 -5.04
N MET A 244 3.21 -2.84 -5.70
CA MET A 244 2.95 -1.89 -6.78
C MET A 244 1.69 -1.09 -6.45
N MET A 245 1.79 0.23 -6.49
CA MET A 245 0.77 1.17 -6.05
C MET A 245 -0.21 1.47 -7.20
N ASP A 246 -0.37 2.73 -7.59
CA ASP A 246 -1.19 3.14 -8.73
C ASP A 246 -0.63 2.63 -10.06
N GLU A 247 -1.51 2.26 -10.99
CA GLU A 247 -1.15 2.23 -12.41
C GLU A 247 -0.89 3.66 -12.94
N ARG A 248 0.05 3.81 -13.89
CA ARG A 248 0.13 5.01 -14.73
C ARG A 248 0.54 4.70 -16.18
N PRO A 249 0.01 5.45 -17.17
CA PRO A 249 -0.98 6.53 -17.03
C PRO A 249 -2.36 5.99 -16.63
N THR A 250 -3.10 6.77 -15.85
CA THR A 250 -4.53 6.51 -15.65
C THR A 250 -5.28 6.80 -16.93
N SER A 251 -6.34 6.03 -17.20
CA SER A 251 -7.27 6.30 -18.31
C SER A 251 -8.22 7.47 -18.02
N TYR A 252 -8.16 8.06 -16.82
CA TYR A 252 -9.09 9.08 -16.35
C TYR A 252 -8.41 10.44 -16.13
N PRO A 253 -8.57 11.41 -17.05
CA PRO A 253 -8.08 12.77 -16.88
C PRO A 253 -8.55 13.39 -15.56
N GLY A 254 -7.63 14.04 -14.83
CA GLY A 254 -7.92 14.63 -13.52
C GLY A 254 -7.71 13.69 -12.32
N PHE A 255 -7.53 12.37 -12.55
CA PHE A 255 -7.41 11.36 -11.50
C PHE A 255 -6.03 10.70 -11.48
N ALA A 256 -4.96 11.48 -11.65
CA ALA A 256 -3.58 10.96 -11.76
C ALA A 256 -3.05 10.27 -10.48
N MET A 257 -3.62 10.60 -9.32
CA MET A 257 -3.36 9.90 -8.05
C MET A 257 -4.12 8.58 -7.94
N SER A 258 -5.01 8.24 -8.90
CA SER A 258 -5.66 6.94 -9.07
C SER A 258 -6.05 6.28 -7.73
N THR A 259 -5.49 5.12 -7.42
CA THR A 259 -5.82 4.30 -6.25
C THR A 259 -5.46 4.98 -4.92
N HIS A 260 -4.48 5.89 -4.87
CA HIS A 260 -4.22 6.71 -3.68
C HIS A 260 -5.37 7.67 -3.33
N LEU A 261 -6.31 7.94 -4.24
CA LEU A 261 -7.53 8.68 -3.90
C LEU A 261 -8.41 7.94 -2.87
N ALA A 262 -8.10 6.68 -2.56
CA ALA A 262 -8.68 5.99 -1.41
C ALA A 262 -8.41 6.71 -0.08
N ILE A 263 -7.30 7.45 0.05
CA ILE A 263 -7.00 8.25 1.25
C ILE A 263 -8.08 9.33 1.47
N PRO A 264 -8.23 10.35 0.60
CA PRO A 264 -9.21 11.40 0.84
C PRO A 264 -10.65 10.89 0.74
N PHE A 265 -10.96 9.88 -0.10
CA PHE A 265 -12.35 9.45 -0.29
C PHE A 265 -12.79 8.51 0.83
N LEU A 266 -12.03 7.45 1.08
CA LEU A 266 -12.44 6.37 1.97
C LEU A 266 -11.90 6.55 3.39
N GLY A 267 -10.94 7.44 3.60
CA GLY A 267 -10.13 7.42 4.82
C GLY A 267 -9.31 6.13 4.91
N LEU A 268 -8.91 5.56 3.77
CA LEU A 268 -8.17 4.29 3.72
C LEU A 268 -6.69 4.53 3.95
N VAL A 269 -6.13 3.82 4.92
CA VAL A 269 -4.68 3.83 5.19
C VAL A 269 -3.95 2.95 4.20
N LEU A 270 -2.85 3.46 3.63
CA LEU A 270 -2.01 2.74 2.68
C LEU A 270 -0.70 2.35 3.36
N VAL A 271 -0.28 1.09 3.19
CA VAL A 271 1.02 0.58 3.60
C VAL A 271 1.83 0.32 2.33
N ASP A 272 2.53 1.36 1.90
CA ASP A 272 3.19 1.42 0.60
C ASP A 272 4.50 0.66 0.56
N ASN A 273 4.88 0.24 -0.64
CA ASN A 273 6.16 -0.39 -0.96
C ASN A 273 6.51 -1.55 -0.03
N THR A 274 5.56 -2.41 0.28
CA THR A 274 5.87 -3.69 0.93
C THR A 274 6.64 -4.61 0.00
N ASN A 275 7.22 -5.66 0.57
CA ASN A 275 7.82 -6.80 -0.13
C ASN A 275 7.07 -8.09 0.28
N PRO A 276 5.96 -8.40 -0.41
CA PRO A 276 5.15 -9.57 -0.13
C PRO A 276 5.70 -10.87 -0.77
N GLU A 277 6.84 -10.84 -1.48
CA GLU A 277 7.47 -12.05 -2.05
C GLU A 277 7.77 -13.09 -0.95
N ARG A 278 8.27 -12.61 0.19
CA ARG A 278 8.54 -13.44 1.36
C ARG A 278 7.25 -14.02 1.96
N LEU A 279 6.19 -13.23 1.95
CA LEU A 279 4.88 -13.63 2.47
C LEU A 279 4.22 -14.67 1.57
N ALA A 280 4.25 -14.50 0.25
CA ALA A 280 3.67 -15.46 -0.70
C ALA A 280 4.28 -16.86 -0.55
N ARG A 281 5.62 -16.94 -0.43
CA ARG A 281 6.31 -18.20 -0.13
C ARG A 281 5.88 -18.79 1.22
N ALA A 282 5.80 -17.97 2.27
CA ALA A 282 5.36 -18.44 3.58
C ALA A 282 3.91 -18.93 3.57
N CYS A 283 2.99 -18.23 2.90
CA CYS A 283 1.60 -18.66 2.73
C CYS A 283 1.50 -20.01 2.02
N ALA A 284 2.30 -20.23 0.97
CA ALA A 284 2.36 -21.51 0.27
C ALA A 284 2.86 -22.66 1.17
N GLU A 285 3.89 -22.40 1.98
CA GLU A 285 4.44 -23.38 2.94
C GLU A 285 3.48 -23.66 4.11
N GLU A 286 2.78 -22.65 4.61
CA GLU A 286 1.80 -22.74 5.71
C GLU A 286 0.43 -23.27 5.24
N GLY A 287 0.19 -23.33 3.92
CA GLY A 287 -1.09 -23.72 3.33
C GLY A 287 -2.24 -22.77 3.69
N ARG A 288 -1.95 -21.51 4.03
CA ARG A 288 -2.94 -20.51 4.46
C ARG A 288 -2.54 -19.10 4.03
N TYR A 289 -3.55 -18.28 3.74
CA TYR A 289 -3.38 -16.91 3.23
C TYR A 289 -3.88 -15.85 4.21
N GLU A 290 -4.19 -16.26 5.44
CA GLU A 290 -4.65 -15.41 6.55
C GLU A 290 -3.65 -15.48 7.70
N PHE A 291 -3.35 -14.32 8.30
CA PHE A 291 -2.35 -14.19 9.35
C PHE A 291 -2.66 -13.02 10.27
N LEU A 292 -2.00 -12.94 11.43
CA LEU A 292 -1.94 -11.70 12.18
C LEU A 292 -1.03 -10.73 11.43
N PHE A 293 -1.57 -9.60 10.99
CA PHE A 293 -0.80 -8.50 10.42
C PHE A 293 -0.56 -7.44 11.50
N THR A 294 0.67 -6.96 11.59
CA THR A 294 1.00 -5.76 12.35
C THR A 294 1.88 -4.83 11.52
N ALA A 295 1.57 -3.54 11.49
CA ALA A 295 2.46 -2.50 10.98
C ALA A 295 2.48 -1.33 11.97
N THR A 296 3.66 -1.07 12.55
CA THR A 296 3.87 0.03 13.50
C THR A 296 4.69 1.13 12.83
N PRO A 297 4.17 2.37 12.73
CA PRO A 297 4.95 3.50 12.22
C PRO A 297 6.01 3.95 13.23
N ILE A 298 7.12 4.51 12.73
CA ILE A 298 7.98 5.36 13.56
C ILE A 298 7.13 6.53 14.07
N ARG A 299 7.27 6.87 15.35
CA ARG A 299 6.46 7.90 16.03
C ARG A 299 6.90 9.32 15.66
N LEU A 300 6.63 9.74 14.43
CA LEU A 300 6.92 11.07 13.90
C LEU A 300 5.70 11.99 14.08
N VAL A 301 5.63 12.71 15.20
CA VAL A 301 4.50 13.60 15.54
C VAL A 301 4.25 14.62 14.43
N GLY A 302 2.99 14.75 14.01
CA GLY A 302 2.55 15.68 12.96
C GLY A 302 2.97 15.30 11.54
N SER A 303 3.56 14.12 11.33
CA SER A 303 4.06 13.72 10.02
C SER A 303 2.93 13.22 9.11
N THR A 304 3.07 13.42 7.79
CA THR A 304 2.08 12.97 6.77
C THR A 304 2.11 11.47 6.49
N GLY A 305 3.03 10.78 7.13
CA GLY A 305 3.22 9.34 7.08
C GLY A 305 4.42 8.99 7.95
N ALA A 306 4.80 7.72 7.96
CA ALA A 306 6.06 7.30 8.57
C ALA A 306 6.54 5.96 8.00
N PRO A 307 7.86 5.72 7.96
CA PRO A 307 8.39 4.38 7.76
C PRO A 307 7.78 3.41 8.76
N ALA A 308 7.48 2.21 8.30
CA ALA A 308 6.87 1.18 9.12
C ALA A 308 7.51 -0.18 8.85
N HIS A 309 7.36 -1.09 9.81
CA HIS A 309 7.81 -2.47 9.67
C HIS A 309 6.60 -3.41 9.72
N PRO A 310 6.01 -3.75 8.55
CA PRO A 310 4.90 -4.68 8.54
C PRO A 310 5.40 -6.12 8.70
N LEU A 311 4.68 -6.86 9.53
CA LEU A 311 4.93 -8.27 9.84
C LEU A 311 3.65 -9.07 9.64
N ALA A 312 3.79 -10.24 9.05
CA ALA A 312 2.80 -11.32 9.11
C ALA A 312 3.26 -12.36 10.13
N VAL A 313 2.34 -12.82 10.99
CA VAL A 313 2.60 -13.83 12.01
C VAL A 313 1.58 -14.95 11.88
N PHE A 314 2.06 -16.20 11.72
CA PHE A 314 1.27 -17.41 11.45
C PHE A 314 1.13 -18.35 12.64
#